data_AF-A0AAD6F027-F1
#
_entry.id   AF-A0AAD6F027-F1
#
_cell.length_a   1.000
_cell.length_b   1.000
_cell.length_c   1.000
_cell.angle_alpha   90.00
_cell.angle_beta   90.00
_cell.angle_gamma   90.00
#
_symmetry.space_group_name_H-M   'P 1'
#
loop_
_entity.id
_entity.type
_entity.pdbx_description
1 polymer ?
#
loop_
_entity_poly.entity_id
_entity_poly.type
_entity_poly.pdbx_seq_one_letter_code
_entity_poly.pdbx_strand_id
1 'polypeptide(L)'
;MALHNESIQMSRVQRLYDACNRVFSSGKAGLPTIRHIRWLQELLDKMEPGDVGIDAMSDDEGSVDSESSPTSRNGLILGKTVKQITYIHIHECEDFSVGGLAKVVSDNELLDARCKASVLFPRSGGNMHSFYAETPCAILDVLAPPYSEANGRPSTYYTDIPIPNLPGYVVLEETELPDNLTVRGAPYMGPELSVDIEFC
;
A
#
# COMPACT_ATOMS: atom_id res chain seq x y z
N MET A 1 -44.74 -13.23 8.76
CA MET A 1 -43.41 -12.67 9.07
C MET A 1 -42.38 -13.55 8.39
N ALA A 2 -41.91 -13.17 7.20
CA ALA A 2 -40.78 -13.83 6.56
C ALA A 2 -39.52 -13.08 7.00
N LEU A 3 -38.74 -13.68 7.91
CA LEU A 3 -37.38 -13.24 8.19
C LEU A 3 -36.56 -13.64 6.97
N HIS A 4 -36.29 -12.69 6.08
CA HIS A 4 -35.24 -12.85 5.07
C HIS A 4 -33.92 -12.90 5.84
N ASN A 5 -33.40 -14.10 6.03
CA ASN A 5 -32.02 -14.31 6.43
C ASN A 5 -31.14 -14.03 5.21
N GLU A 6 -30.92 -12.74 4.92
CA GLU A 6 -29.86 -12.34 4.01
C GLU A 6 -28.55 -12.81 4.65
N SER A 7 -27.96 -13.87 4.09
CA SER A 7 -26.56 -14.18 4.35
C SER A 7 -25.78 -12.94 3.91
N ILE A 8 -25.35 -12.11 4.87
CA ILE A 8 -24.51 -10.94 4.61
C ILE A 8 -23.33 -11.45 3.78
N GLN A 9 -23.26 -11.03 2.53
CA GLN A 9 -22.16 -11.39 1.65
C GLN A 9 -20.90 -10.75 2.24
N MET A 10 -20.00 -11.59 2.77
CA MET A 10 -18.72 -11.10 3.31
C MET A 10 -17.97 -10.30 2.25
N SER A 11 -17.51 -9.11 2.63
CA SER A 11 -16.74 -8.21 1.76
C SER A 11 -15.41 -8.85 1.36
N ARG A 12 -14.80 -8.38 0.25
CA ARG A 12 -13.51 -8.92 -0.20
C ARG A 12 -12.39 -8.62 0.80
N VAL A 13 -12.40 -7.42 1.38
CA VAL A 13 -11.45 -7.02 2.43
C VAL A 13 -11.59 -7.87 3.70
N GLN A 14 -12.81 -8.27 4.09
CA GLN A 14 -13.01 -9.22 5.19
C GLN A 14 -12.39 -10.58 4.86
N ARG A 15 -12.61 -11.10 3.66
CA ARG A 15 -12.01 -12.38 3.23
C ARG A 15 -10.48 -12.33 3.21
N LEU A 16 -9.89 -11.21 2.82
CA LEU A 16 -8.45 -10.99 2.87
C LEU A 16 -7.96 -11.01 4.32
N TYR A 17 -8.63 -10.28 5.22
CA TYR A 17 -8.32 -10.30 6.65
C TYR A 17 -8.39 -11.71 7.24
N ASP A 18 -9.47 -12.46 7.01
CA ASP A 18 -9.65 -13.82 7.54
C ASP A 18 -8.55 -14.77 7.03
N ALA A 19 -8.17 -14.62 5.76
CA ALA A 19 -7.11 -15.40 5.16
C ALA A 19 -5.74 -15.05 5.79
N CYS A 20 -5.44 -13.77 5.99
CA CYS A 20 -4.22 -13.33 6.66
C CYS A 20 -4.17 -13.85 8.10
N ASN A 21 -5.25 -13.69 8.87
CA ASN A 21 -5.38 -14.20 10.24
C ASN A 21 -5.19 -15.72 10.30
N ARG A 22 -5.70 -16.46 9.31
CA ARG A 22 -5.49 -17.91 9.23
C ARG A 22 -4.04 -18.30 8.92
N VAL A 23 -3.34 -17.51 8.10
CA VAL A 23 -2.01 -17.85 7.59
C VAL A 23 -0.90 -17.37 8.51
N PHE A 24 -1.04 -16.19 9.11
CA PHE A 24 0.01 -15.51 9.85
C PHE A 24 -0.16 -15.56 11.36
N SER A 25 -1.37 -15.68 11.90
CA SER A 25 -1.58 -15.55 13.34
C SER A 25 -0.90 -16.67 14.14
N SER A 26 -0.10 -16.25 15.13
CA SER A 26 0.72 -17.10 15.97
C SER A 26 -0.12 -18.14 16.70
N GLY A 27 0.28 -19.40 16.62
CA GLY A 27 -0.36 -20.53 17.32
C GLY A 27 -1.38 -21.35 16.52
N LYS A 28 -1.74 -20.98 15.29
CA LYS A 28 -2.68 -21.75 14.44
C LYS A 28 -2.02 -22.53 13.30
N ALA A 29 -0.83 -22.15 12.83
CA ALA A 29 -0.06 -22.88 11.82
C ALA A 29 1.43 -22.49 11.89
N GLY A 30 2.34 -23.39 11.47
CA GLY A 30 3.77 -23.05 11.28
C GLY A 30 3.99 -22.04 10.15
N LEU A 31 5.24 -21.90 9.69
CA LEU A 31 5.58 -20.95 8.61
C LEU A 31 4.63 -21.05 7.40
N PRO A 32 4.23 -19.92 6.79
CA PRO A 32 3.36 -19.91 5.61
C PRO A 32 3.89 -20.82 4.50
N THR A 33 3.03 -21.70 3.99
CA THR A 33 3.40 -22.57 2.87
C THR A 33 3.21 -21.82 1.54
N ILE A 34 3.87 -22.28 0.47
CA ILE A 34 3.68 -21.71 -0.87
C ILE A 34 2.22 -21.74 -1.33
N ARG A 35 1.41 -22.71 -0.84
CA ARG A 35 -0.03 -22.77 -1.12
C ARG A 35 -0.79 -21.65 -0.44
N HIS A 36 -0.43 -21.32 0.81
CA HIS A 36 -1.00 -20.19 1.53
C HIS A 36 -0.65 -18.87 0.82
N ILE A 37 0.62 -18.70 0.42
CA ILE A 37 1.07 -17.50 -0.30
C ILE A 37 0.31 -17.31 -1.62
N ARG A 38 0.19 -18.36 -2.44
CA ARG A 38 -0.56 -18.28 -3.71
C ARG A 38 -2.04 -17.95 -3.48
N TRP A 39 -2.64 -18.52 -2.44
CA TRP A 39 -4.02 -18.23 -2.10
C TRP A 39 -4.23 -16.76 -1.70
N LEU A 40 -3.30 -16.18 -0.92
CA LEU A 40 -3.33 -14.75 -0.59
C LEU A 40 -3.14 -13.88 -1.84
N GLN A 41 -2.21 -14.24 -2.74
CA GLN A 41 -2.05 -13.54 -4.03
C GLN A 41 -3.33 -13.57 -4.86
N GLU A 42 -4.03 -14.71 -4.95
CA GLU A 42 -5.30 -14.84 -5.67
C GLU A 42 -6.45 -14.00 -5.06
N LEU A 43 -6.38 -13.71 -3.76
CA LEU A 43 -7.33 -12.81 -3.10
C LEU A 43 -6.98 -11.34 -3.41
N LEU A 44 -5.70 -10.97 -3.29
CA LEU A 44 -5.20 -9.64 -3.62
C LEU A 44 -5.42 -9.28 -5.10
N ASP A 45 -5.19 -10.21 -6.03
CA ASP A 45 -5.42 -10.06 -7.47
C ASP A 45 -6.88 -9.68 -7.84
N LYS A 46 -7.82 -9.93 -6.92
CA LYS A 46 -9.26 -9.66 -7.11
C LYS A 46 -9.72 -8.41 -6.36
N MET A 47 -8.84 -7.71 -5.67
CA MET A 47 -9.19 -6.48 -4.96
C MET A 47 -9.38 -5.34 -5.96
N GLU A 48 -10.44 -4.58 -5.77
CA GLU A 48 -10.71 -3.34 -6.48
C GLU A 48 -10.61 -2.16 -5.50
N PRO A 49 -10.36 -0.93 -5.99
CA PRO A 49 -10.24 0.24 -5.11
C PRO A 49 -11.45 0.45 -4.17
N GLY A 50 -12.67 0.17 -4.66
CA GLY A 50 -13.89 0.25 -3.83
C GLY A 50 -13.97 -0.78 -2.71
N ASP A 51 -13.28 -1.93 -2.82
CA ASP A 51 -13.24 -2.95 -1.76
C ASP A 51 -12.51 -2.45 -0.49
N VAL A 52 -11.70 -1.40 -0.63
CA VAL A 52 -10.92 -0.78 0.45
C VAL A 52 -11.29 0.70 0.68
N GLY A 53 -12.42 1.16 0.14
CA GLY A 53 -12.89 2.54 0.31
C GLY A 53 -12.03 3.58 -0.40
N ILE A 54 -11.37 3.19 -1.49
CA ILE A 54 -10.69 4.08 -2.43
C ILE A 54 -11.55 4.12 -3.70
N ASP A 55 -12.83 4.50 -3.60
CA ASP A 55 -13.53 4.94 -4.80
C ASP A 55 -12.89 6.26 -5.27
N ALA A 56 -12.83 6.46 -6.60
CA ALA A 56 -12.20 7.64 -7.17
C ALA A 56 -12.77 8.87 -6.47
N MET A 57 -11.94 9.57 -5.70
CA MET A 57 -12.36 10.72 -4.91
C MET A 57 -13.12 11.63 -5.87
N SER A 58 -14.44 11.72 -5.70
CA SER A 58 -15.25 12.67 -6.42
C SER A 58 -14.63 14.04 -6.16
N ASP A 59 -14.27 14.74 -7.23
CA ASP A 59 -13.61 16.03 -7.24
C ASP A 59 -14.35 17.01 -6.31
N ASP A 60 -13.91 17.10 -5.05
CA ASP A 60 -14.31 18.20 -4.17
C ASP A 60 -13.42 19.39 -4.53
N GLU A 61 -13.74 20.03 -5.66
CA GLU A 61 -13.32 21.39 -5.97
C GLU A 61 -13.93 22.34 -4.93
N GLY A 62 -13.23 22.49 -3.81
CA GLY A 62 -13.70 23.25 -2.65
C GLY A 62 -12.61 24.12 -2.03
N SER A 63 -12.03 25.07 -2.77
CA SER A 63 -11.73 26.42 -2.25
C SER A 63 -11.17 27.33 -3.35
N VAL A 64 -12.06 28.21 -3.79
CA VAL A 64 -11.75 29.44 -4.50
C VAL A 64 -10.98 30.34 -3.55
N ASP A 65 -9.74 30.69 -3.90
CA ASP A 65 -9.19 32.00 -3.54
C ASP A 65 -8.57 32.64 -4.77
N SER A 66 -9.13 33.81 -5.09
CA SER A 66 -8.89 34.60 -6.29
C SER A 66 -7.61 35.43 -6.20
N GLU A 67 -7.21 35.94 -7.38
CA GLU A 67 -6.18 36.95 -7.69
C GLU A 67 -4.75 36.38 -7.83
N SER A 68 -4.09 36.40 -8.98
CA SER A 68 -4.17 37.30 -10.13
C SER A 68 -3.57 36.61 -11.37
N SER A 69 -4.15 36.87 -12.55
CA SER A 69 -3.49 36.51 -13.82
C SER A 69 -2.19 37.31 -13.99
N PRO A 70 -1.17 36.68 -14.59
CA PRO A 70 -0.60 37.30 -15.78
C PRO A 70 -0.49 36.34 -16.96
N THR A 71 -0.93 36.90 -18.09
CA THR A 71 -0.65 36.58 -19.49
C THR A 71 0.62 35.77 -19.78
N SER A 72 0.43 34.74 -20.60
CA SER A 72 1.33 34.12 -21.59
C SER A 72 2.72 34.76 -21.79
N ARG A 73 3.79 33.96 -21.60
CA ARG A 73 4.83 33.66 -22.61
C ARG A 73 5.99 32.87 -21.98
N ASN A 74 6.27 31.70 -22.57
CA ASN A 74 7.52 30.92 -22.50
C ASN A 74 8.04 30.48 -21.12
N GLY A 75 8.08 29.16 -20.91
CA GLY A 75 9.02 28.52 -19.98
C GLY A 75 8.33 27.66 -18.93
N LEU A 76 8.49 26.34 -19.07
CA LEU A 76 8.46 25.34 -18.01
C LEU A 76 7.31 25.47 -17.01
N ILE A 77 6.18 24.80 -17.29
CA ILE A 77 5.34 24.31 -16.19
C ILE A 77 6.19 23.25 -15.49
N LEU A 78 6.92 23.68 -14.46
CA LEU A 78 7.61 22.84 -13.52
C LEU A 78 6.56 21.88 -12.95
N GLY A 79 6.57 20.64 -13.45
CA GLY A 79 5.64 19.59 -13.05
C GLY A 79 5.55 19.57 -11.53
N LYS A 80 4.34 19.77 -11.01
CA LYS A 80 4.05 19.71 -9.57
C LYS A 80 4.58 18.37 -9.07
N THR A 81 5.71 18.43 -8.39
CA THR A 81 6.33 17.29 -7.72
C THR A 81 5.30 16.70 -6.76
N VAL A 82 5.09 15.38 -6.79
CA VAL A 82 4.25 14.71 -5.80
C VAL A 82 4.90 14.86 -4.43
N LYS A 83 4.24 15.56 -3.50
CA LYS A 83 4.81 15.91 -2.18
C LYS A 83 4.34 15.01 -1.03
N GLN A 84 3.35 14.14 -1.26
CA GLN A 84 2.69 13.46 -0.15
C GLN A 84 2.18 12.07 -0.54
N ILE A 85 2.53 11.08 0.28
CA ILE A 85 1.94 9.73 0.28
C ILE A 85 0.91 9.69 1.39
N THR A 86 -0.27 9.14 1.12
CA THR A 86 -1.28 8.88 2.14
C THR A 86 -1.25 7.40 2.51
N TYR A 87 -1.08 7.08 3.78
CA TYR A 87 -1.14 5.71 4.29
C TYR A 87 -2.48 5.49 4.99
N ILE A 88 -3.22 4.49 4.53
CA ILE A 88 -4.48 4.04 5.10
C ILE A 88 -4.22 2.72 5.80
N HIS A 89 -4.35 2.74 7.11
CA HIS A 89 -4.18 1.55 7.93
C HIS A 89 -5.52 0.79 8.02
N ILE A 90 -5.59 -0.42 7.49
CA ILE A 90 -6.80 -1.25 7.50
C ILE A 90 -6.81 -2.18 8.74
N HIS A 91 -5.69 -2.83 9.03
CA HIS A 91 -5.53 -3.70 10.19
C HIS A 91 -4.05 -3.84 10.61
N GLU A 92 -3.79 -3.92 11.92
CA GLU A 92 -2.49 -4.28 12.51
C GLU A 92 -2.72 -5.25 13.67
N CYS A 93 -1.85 -6.25 13.76
CA CYS A 93 -1.57 -7.00 14.97
C CYS A 93 -0.07 -7.34 14.99
N GLU A 94 0.39 -8.10 16.00
CA GLU A 94 1.80 -8.49 16.09
C GLU A 94 2.26 -9.38 14.92
N ASP A 95 1.32 -10.13 14.32
CA ASP A 95 1.61 -11.16 13.31
C ASP A 95 1.55 -10.64 11.88
N PHE A 96 0.66 -9.69 11.59
CA PHE A 96 0.53 -9.09 10.26
C PHE A 96 -0.13 -7.71 10.28
N SER A 97 0.04 -6.96 9.19
CA SER A 97 -0.74 -5.76 8.91
C SER A 97 -1.29 -5.78 7.49
N VAL A 98 -2.41 -5.10 7.30
CA VAL A 98 -3.01 -4.81 6.00
C VAL A 98 -3.12 -3.29 5.90
N GLY A 99 -2.51 -2.72 4.88
CA GLY A 99 -2.45 -1.28 4.69
C GLY A 99 -2.41 -0.89 3.22
N GLY A 100 -2.94 0.28 2.91
CA GLY A 100 -2.89 0.85 1.58
C GLY A 100 -2.05 2.13 1.55
N LEU A 101 -1.18 2.27 0.55
CA LEU A 101 -0.53 3.52 0.20
C LEU A 101 -1.26 4.14 -0.99
N ALA A 102 -1.91 5.29 -0.79
CA ALA A 102 -2.50 6.07 -1.87
C ALA A 102 -1.60 7.28 -2.18
N LYS A 103 -1.11 7.36 -3.42
CA LYS A 103 -0.40 8.53 -3.94
C LYS A 103 -1.34 9.28 -4.88
N VAL A 104 -1.64 10.53 -4.56
CA VAL A 104 -2.43 11.42 -5.42
C VAL A 104 -1.49 12.42 -6.06
N VAL A 105 -1.11 12.26 -7.34
CA VAL A 105 -0.66 13.37 -8.20
C VAL A 105 -0.84 13.07 -9.68
N SER A 106 -1.36 14.09 -10.37
CA SER A 106 -1.58 14.30 -11.79
C SER A 106 -0.42 13.99 -12.74
N ASP A 107 -0.76 13.27 -13.84
CA ASP A 107 -0.13 13.07 -15.17
C ASP A 107 1.40 12.91 -15.25
N ASN A 108 2.00 11.90 -15.89
CA ASN A 108 1.52 10.83 -16.77
C ASN A 108 2.63 9.73 -16.88
N GLU A 109 2.24 8.54 -17.36
CA GLU A 109 2.93 7.23 -17.53
C GLU A 109 2.70 6.21 -16.38
N LEU A 110 2.65 4.91 -16.73
CA LEU A 110 1.64 3.99 -16.19
C LEU A 110 2.22 2.65 -15.76
N LEU A 111 2.09 2.32 -14.47
CA LEU A 111 1.80 0.94 -14.07
C LEU A 111 0.30 0.73 -14.24
N ASP A 112 -0.10 -0.27 -15.03
CA ASP A 112 -1.51 -0.63 -15.20
C ASP A 112 -2.12 -0.97 -13.83
N ALA A 113 -3.31 -0.43 -13.54
CA ALA A 113 -4.05 -0.66 -12.30
C ALA A 113 -4.34 -2.15 -12.02
N ARG A 114 -4.15 -3.03 -13.03
CA ARG A 114 -4.28 -4.49 -12.92
C ARG A 114 -2.94 -5.22 -12.90
N CYS A 115 -2.06 -4.86 -11.97
CA CYS A 115 -0.87 -5.66 -11.70
C CYS A 115 -1.22 -6.87 -10.83
N LYS A 116 -0.57 -8.01 -11.09
CA LYS A 116 -0.68 -9.18 -10.19
C LYS A 116 0.06 -8.88 -8.89
N ALA A 117 -0.47 -9.35 -7.78
CA ALA A 117 0.14 -9.28 -6.46
C ALA A 117 1.55 -9.89 -6.50
N SER A 118 2.55 -9.09 -6.15
CA SER A 118 3.94 -9.54 -6.00
C SER A 118 4.18 -10.07 -4.58
N VAL A 119 5.15 -10.96 -4.42
CA VAL A 119 5.54 -11.48 -3.12
C VAL A 119 7.04 -11.33 -2.90
N LEU A 120 7.39 -10.79 -1.75
CA LEU A 120 8.75 -10.56 -1.31
C LEU A 120 9.03 -11.42 -0.08
N PHE A 121 10.23 -11.94 0.03
CA PHE A 121 10.69 -12.72 1.18
C PHE A 121 11.94 -12.05 1.77
N PRO A 122 12.30 -12.33 3.04
CA PRO A 122 13.42 -11.66 3.71
C PRO A 122 14.76 -11.69 2.96
N ARG A 123 14.97 -12.66 2.05
CA ARG A 123 16.21 -12.82 1.27
C ARG A 123 15.98 -13.12 -0.22
N SER A 124 14.77 -12.93 -0.74
CA SER A 124 14.48 -13.17 -2.17
C SER A 124 13.23 -12.41 -2.62
N GLY A 125 13.00 -12.36 -3.95
CA GLY A 125 11.82 -11.68 -4.51
C GLY A 125 11.88 -10.16 -4.50
N GLY A 126 13.03 -9.56 -4.16
CA GLY A 126 13.20 -8.10 -4.17
C GLY A 126 12.86 -7.43 -2.83
N ASN A 127 13.30 -8.01 -1.70
CA ASN A 127 13.09 -7.45 -0.35
C ASN A 127 13.47 -5.96 -0.21
N MET A 128 14.38 -5.49 -1.05
CA MET A 128 14.68 -4.07 -1.23
C MET A 128 14.09 -3.63 -2.57
N HIS A 129 13.24 -2.62 -2.53
CA HIS A 129 12.51 -2.12 -3.68
C HIS A 129 12.17 -0.65 -3.48
N SER A 130 11.92 0.04 -4.58
CA SER A 130 11.46 1.41 -4.60
C SER A 130 10.22 1.52 -5.48
N PHE A 131 9.26 2.34 -5.03
CA PHE A 131 8.08 2.65 -5.82
C PHE A 131 8.19 4.07 -6.36
N TYR A 132 8.02 4.20 -7.67
CA TYR A 132 7.82 5.46 -8.33
C TYR A 132 6.46 5.42 -9.01
N ALA A 133 5.57 6.34 -8.64
CA ALA A 133 4.31 6.51 -9.34
C ALA A 133 4.40 7.74 -10.24
N GLU A 134 4.06 7.53 -11.50
CA GLU A 134 3.97 8.55 -12.54
C GLU A 134 2.56 9.15 -12.60
N THR A 135 1.51 8.34 -12.38
CA THR A 135 0.12 8.77 -12.17
C THR A 135 -0.33 8.59 -10.72
N PRO A 136 -1.52 9.09 -10.31
CA PRO A 136 -2.12 8.70 -9.04
C PRO A 136 -2.30 7.18 -9.03
N CYS A 137 -1.89 6.54 -7.94
CA CYS A 137 -2.04 5.10 -7.78
C CYS A 137 -2.27 4.75 -6.31
N ALA A 138 -2.85 3.58 -6.10
CA ALA A 138 -2.93 2.95 -4.78
C ALA A 138 -2.18 1.62 -4.82
N ILE A 139 -1.41 1.36 -3.77
CA ILE A 139 -0.75 0.08 -3.51
C ILE A 139 -1.43 -0.50 -2.26
N LEU A 140 -1.86 -1.75 -2.35
CA LEU A 140 -2.38 -2.49 -1.20
C LEU A 140 -1.34 -3.52 -0.78
N ASP A 141 -0.82 -3.38 0.43
CA ASP A 141 0.23 -4.22 0.98
C ASP A 141 -0.25 -5.03 2.19
N VAL A 142 0.29 -6.24 2.30
CA VAL A 142 0.17 -7.10 3.48
C VAL A 142 1.58 -7.40 3.98
N LEU A 143 1.89 -6.98 5.21
CA LEU A 143 3.18 -7.22 5.85
C LEU A 143 3.02 -8.31 6.92
N ALA A 144 3.95 -9.26 6.97
CA ALA A 144 3.90 -10.36 7.93
C ALA A 144 5.32 -10.80 8.37
N PRO A 145 5.78 -10.42 9.58
CA PRO A 145 5.18 -9.46 10.51
C PRO A 145 5.34 -8.00 10.06
N PRO A 146 4.61 -7.04 10.65
CA PRO A 146 4.84 -5.62 10.41
C PRO A 146 6.21 -5.15 10.94
N TYR A 147 6.65 -4.00 10.44
CA TYR A 147 7.80 -3.27 10.97
C TYR A 147 7.61 -2.95 12.46
N SER A 148 8.69 -2.96 13.22
CA SER A 148 8.66 -2.73 14.66
C SER A 148 10.08 -2.48 15.18
N GLU A 149 10.39 -1.22 15.49
CA GLU A 149 11.66 -0.81 16.13
C GLU A 149 11.94 -1.63 17.40
N ALA A 150 10.94 -1.77 18.27
CA ALA A 150 11.04 -2.51 19.53
C ALA A 150 11.41 -3.99 19.35
N ASN A 151 11.12 -4.56 18.18
CA ASN A 151 11.40 -5.95 17.85
C ASN A 151 12.54 -6.10 16.83
N GLY A 152 13.32 -5.04 16.59
CA GLY A 152 14.46 -5.05 15.68
C GLY A 152 14.08 -5.19 14.20
N ARG A 153 12.90 -4.68 13.82
CA ARG A 153 12.40 -4.65 12.44
C ARG A 153 12.18 -3.20 11.96
N PRO A 154 13.21 -2.34 11.95
CA PRO A 154 13.08 -0.99 11.42
C PRO A 154 12.78 -1.00 9.92
N SER A 155 12.20 0.09 9.41
CA SER A 155 12.14 0.35 7.97
C SER A 155 13.34 1.24 7.58
N THR A 156 14.42 0.61 7.11
CA THR A 156 15.65 1.30 6.71
C THR A 156 15.64 1.70 5.24
N TYR A 157 16.12 2.92 4.94
CA TYR A 157 16.19 3.46 3.57
C TYR A 157 17.61 3.36 3.03
N TYR A 158 17.72 3.18 1.72
CA TYR A 158 19.00 3.04 1.01
C TYR A 158 19.01 3.87 -0.26
N THR A 159 20.20 4.33 -0.65
CA THR A 159 20.47 4.92 -1.97
C THR A 159 21.31 3.96 -2.81
N ASP A 160 20.92 3.80 -4.06
CA ASP A 160 21.64 2.99 -5.04
C ASP A 160 22.86 3.74 -5.59
N ILE A 161 24.04 3.15 -5.43
CA ILE A 161 25.29 3.64 -6.01
C ILE A 161 25.69 2.70 -7.16
N PRO A 162 25.62 3.15 -8.43
CA PRO A 162 25.97 2.33 -9.57
C PRO A 162 27.45 1.89 -9.55
N ILE A 163 27.70 0.64 -9.94
CA ILE A 163 29.07 0.13 -10.12
C ILE A 163 29.42 0.26 -11.61
N PRO A 164 30.35 1.15 -12.01
CA PRO A 164 30.55 1.51 -13.42
C PRO A 164 30.82 0.34 -14.39
N ASN A 165 31.36 -0.78 -13.88
CA ASN A 165 31.76 -1.93 -14.69
C ASN A 165 31.01 -3.23 -14.34
N LEU A 166 29.90 -3.16 -13.58
CA LEU A 166 29.16 -4.35 -13.16
C LEU A 166 27.64 -4.12 -13.29
N PRO A 167 27.08 -4.24 -14.51
CA PRO A 167 25.66 -3.99 -14.74
C PRO A 167 24.80 -4.98 -13.97
N GLY A 168 23.70 -4.50 -13.41
CA GLY A 168 22.78 -5.29 -12.58
C GLY A 168 23.18 -5.40 -11.11
N TYR A 169 24.31 -4.80 -10.72
CA TYR A 169 24.74 -4.72 -9.32
C TYR A 169 24.93 -3.26 -8.91
N VAL A 170 24.50 -2.96 -7.69
CA VAL A 170 24.64 -1.64 -7.07
C VAL A 170 25.21 -1.82 -5.67
N VAL A 171 25.87 -0.80 -5.16
CA VAL A 171 26.16 -0.67 -3.73
C VAL A 171 24.99 0.06 -3.09
N LEU A 172 24.51 -0.42 -1.95
CA LEU A 172 23.46 0.22 -1.18
C LEU A 172 24.10 0.96 0.00
N GLU A 173 23.87 2.27 0.06
CA GLU A 173 24.27 3.11 1.18
C GLU A 173 23.04 3.46 2.00
N GLU A 174 23.06 3.15 3.30
CA GLU A 174 21.98 3.51 4.22
C GLU A 174 21.84 5.04 4.29
N THR A 175 20.60 5.51 4.29
CA THR A 175 20.28 6.94 4.30
C THR A 175 19.06 7.21 5.16
N GLU A 176 18.92 8.47 5.58
CA GLU A 176 17.72 8.94 6.27
C GLU A 176 16.56 9.09 5.27
N LEU A 177 15.34 9.14 5.80
CA LEU A 177 14.17 9.46 4.99
C LEU A 177 14.38 10.82 4.30
N PRO A 178 14.27 10.93 2.97
CA PRO A 178 14.44 12.20 2.28
C PRO A 178 13.41 13.24 2.76
N ASP A 179 13.84 14.48 3.03
CA ASP A 179 12.98 15.58 3.53
C ASP A 179 11.77 15.88 2.62
N ASN A 180 11.85 15.50 1.34
CA ASN A 180 10.79 15.70 0.35
C ASN A 180 9.72 14.58 0.35
N LEU A 181 9.87 13.54 1.18
CA LEU A 181 8.92 12.45 1.32
C LEU A 181 8.10 12.63 2.61
N THR A 182 6.85 13.04 2.46
CA THR A 182 5.89 13.09 3.58
C THR A 182 4.89 11.94 3.47
N VAL A 183 4.80 11.12 4.53
CA VAL A 183 3.75 10.10 4.69
C VAL A 183 2.71 10.61 5.69
N ARG A 184 1.46 10.74 5.26
CA ARG A 184 0.34 11.17 6.11
C ARG A 184 -0.63 10.01 6.33
N GLY A 185 -0.96 9.73 7.59
CA GLY A 185 -2.03 8.78 7.91
C GLY A 185 -3.42 9.32 7.55
N ALA A 186 -4.28 8.45 7.04
CA ALA A 186 -5.70 8.72 6.85
C ALA A 186 -6.55 7.56 7.42
N PRO A 187 -7.76 7.87 7.93
CA PRO A 187 -8.66 6.83 8.44
C PRO A 187 -9.20 5.96 7.29
N TYR A 188 -9.38 4.67 7.57
CA TYR A 188 -9.98 3.73 6.64
C TYR A 188 -11.49 3.92 6.54
N MET A 189 -12.00 4.11 5.32
CA MET A 189 -13.41 4.41 5.02
C MET A 189 -14.12 3.29 4.24
N GLY A 190 -13.47 2.14 4.05
CA GLY A 190 -14.04 1.00 3.34
C GLY A 190 -14.97 0.14 4.23
N PRO A 191 -15.41 -1.03 3.71
CA PRO A 191 -16.23 -1.97 4.47
C PRO A 191 -15.61 -2.35 5.82
N GLU A 192 -16.43 -2.37 6.87
CA GLU A 192 -16.02 -2.70 8.24
C GLU A 192 -15.47 -4.13 8.36
N LEU A 193 -14.46 -4.30 9.21
CA LEU A 193 -13.87 -5.60 9.52
C LEU A 193 -14.42 -6.18 10.82
N SER A 194 -14.91 -7.42 10.78
CA SER A 194 -15.14 -8.23 11.97
C SER A 194 -13.82 -8.87 12.41
N VAL A 195 -13.16 -8.24 13.37
CA VAL A 195 -11.90 -8.70 13.95
C VAL A 195 -12.20 -9.58 15.17
N ASP A 196 -11.63 -10.78 15.22
CA ASP A 196 -11.75 -11.63 16.41
C ASP A 196 -10.91 -11.05 17.55
N ILE A 197 -11.55 -10.46 18.56
CA ILE A 197 -10.89 -9.73 19.67
C ILE A 197 -10.12 -10.67 20.62
N GLU A 198 -10.17 -12.00 20.45
CA GLU A 198 -9.57 -12.95 21.39
C GLU A 198 -8.02 -13.00 21.38
N PHE A 199 -7.33 -12.26 20.49
CA PHE A 199 -5.86 -12.33 20.37
C PHE A 199 -5.17 -10.98 20.12
N CYS A 200 -5.76 -9.87 20.59
CA CYS A 200 -5.04 -8.59 20.71
C CYS A 200 -4.33 -8.47 22.06
#